data_AF-C7H7L4-F1
#
_entry.id   AF-C7H7L4-F1
#
_cell.length_a   1.000
_cell.length_b   1.000
_cell.length_c   1.000
_cell.angle_alpha   90.00
_cell.angle_beta   90.00
_cell.angle_gamma   90.00
#
_symmetry.space_group_name_H-M   'P 1'
#
loop_
_entity.id
_entity.type
_entity.pdbx_description
1 polymer ?
#
loop_
_entity_poly.entity_id
_entity_poly.type
_entity_poly.pdbx_seq_one_letter_code
_entity_poly.pdbx_strand_id
1 'polypeptide(L)'
;DIDYHLQKPTQRMFDDCCNEFWNTTTYVVKGLCRKEILFAIDHMNDIVRKELLRMISWLIGIKQGFHFSLGKNYKFMKQYAPEELWERLMSTYNMDSYPHMWESFEQCMALFREVSSEVACQLDYQYPLYDEKISNYVIRQKKKYGIEDDNK
;
A
#
# COMPACT_ATOMS: atom_id res chain seq x y z
N ASP A 1 -11.36 -17.73 -16.11
CA ASP A 1 -10.58 -18.22 -14.95
C ASP A 1 -9.06 -18.11 -15.08
N ILE A 2 -8.48 -18.16 -16.29
CA ILE A 2 -7.04 -17.92 -16.50
C ILE A 2 -6.64 -16.44 -16.27
N ASP A 3 -7.57 -15.49 -16.47
CA ASP A 3 -7.32 -14.04 -16.36
C ASP A 3 -6.89 -13.55 -14.97
N TYR A 4 -7.00 -14.38 -13.93
CA TYR A 4 -6.60 -14.03 -12.57
C TYR A 4 -5.35 -14.79 -12.11
N HIS A 5 -4.65 -15.49 -13.01
CA HIS A 5 -3.39 -16.13 -12.65
C HIS A 5 -2.34 -15.08 -12.31
N LEU A 6 -1.64 -15.30 -11.20
CA LEU A 6 -0.50 -14.47 -10.84
C LEU A 6 0.53 -14.54 -11.96
N GLN A 7 1.10 -13.39 -12.32
CA GLN A 7 2.22 -13.32 -13.25
C GLN A 7 3.42 -12.71 -12.55
N LYS A 8 4.61 -13.26 -12.82
CA LYS A 8 5.85 -12.70 -12.33
C LYS A 8 5.97 -11.27 -12.87
N PRO A 9 6.14 -10.26 -12.01
CA PRO A 9 6.28 -8.89 -12.48
C PRO A 9 7.56 -8.75 -13.28
N THR A 10 7.52 -7.94 -14.33
CA THR A 10 8.74 -7.38 -14.92
C THR A 10 9.23 -6.21 -14.06
N GLN A 11 10.49 -5.80 -14.23
CA GLN A 11 11.02 -4.62 -13.55
C GLN A 11 10.15 -3.38 -13.79
N ARG A 12 9.68 -3.18 -15.03
CA ARG A 12 8.78 -2.07 -15.36
C ARG A 12 7.45 -2.14 -14.61
N MET A 13 6.83 -3.31 -14.51
CA MET A 13 5.58 -3.48 -13.76
C MET A 13 5.76 -3.20 -12.27
N PHE A 14 6.90 -3.63 -11.71
CA PHE A 14 7.28 -3.33 -10.33
C PHE A 14 7.45 -1.82 -10.12
N ASP A 15 8.19 -1.14 -11.01
CA ASP A 15 8.41 0.30 -10.96
C ASP A 15 7.10 1.08 -11.09
N ASP A 16 6.21 0.67 -12.00
CA ASP A 16 4.89 1.27 -12.19
C ASP A 16 4.03 1.13 -10.92
N CYS A 17 4.09 0.00 -10.22
CA CYS A 17 3.40 -0.23 -8.95
C CYS A 17 3.90 0.67 -7.84
N CYS A 18 5.22 0.75 -7.68
CA CYS A 18 5.82 1.67 -6.73
C CYS A 18 5.44 3.13 -7.05
N ASN A 19 5.47 3.51 -8.33
CA ASN A 19 5.20 4.89 -8.74
C ASN A 19 3.75 5.28 -8.47
N GLU A 20 2.81 4.40 -8.82
CA GLU A 20 1.38 4.62 -8.59
C GLU A 20 1.05 4.69 -7.10
N PHE A 21 1.63 3.79 -6.30
CA PHE A 21 1.49 3.80 -4.84
C PHE A 21 1.97 5.15 -4.26
N TRP A 22 3.25 5.46 -4.46
CA TRP A 22 3.90 6.59 -3.81
C TRP A 22 3.34 7.93 -4.29
N ASN A 23 3.06 8.13 -5.59
CA ASN A 23 2.45 9.38 -6.05
C ASN A 23 1.05 9.58 -5.47
N THR A 24 0.27 8.51 -5.35
CA THR A 24 -1.11 8.59 -4.87
C THR A 24 -1.20 8.85 -3.36
N THR A 25 -0.19 8.43 -2.59
CA THR A 25 -0.10 8.79 -1.16
C THR A 25 -0.21 10.30 -0.93
N THR A 26 0.25 11.14 -1.87
CA THR A 26 0.14 12.60 -1.75
C THR A 26 -1.30 13.11 -1.80
N TYR A 27 -2.21 12.40 -2.46
CA TYR A 27 -3.63 12.74 -2.51
C TYR A 27 -4.34 12.36 -1.22
N VAL A 28 -4.00 11.20 -0.65
CA VAL A 28 -4.47 10.81 0.70
C VAL A 28 -4.07 11.88 1.72
N VAL A 29 -2.80 12.28 1.72
CA VAL A 29 -2.31 13.36 2.60
C VAL A 29 -3.04 14.68 2.38
N LYS A 30 -3.23 15.10 1.12
CA LYS A 30 -3.98 16.34 0.83
C LYS A 30 -5.40 16.28 1.38
N GLY A 31 -6.10 15.16 1.21
CA GLY A 31 -7.45 14.97 1.74
C GLY A 31 -7.47 15.06 3.27
N LEU A 32 -6.52 14.40 3.94
CA LEU A 32 -6.41 14.45 5.40
C LEU A 32 -6.10 15.87 5.91
N CYS A 33 -5.16 16.57 5.29
CA CYS A 33 -4.82 17.94 5.68
C CYS A 33 -5.94 18.96 5.40
N ARG A 34 -6.81 18.69 4.41
CA ARG A 34 -7.93 19.57 4.04
C ARG A 34 -9.25 19.22 4.71
N LYS A 35 -9.25 18.21 5.58
CA LYS A 35 -10.48 17.67 6.20
C LYS A 35 -11.48 17.16 5.14
N GLU A 36 -10.99 16.50 4.11
CA GLU A 36 -11.78 15.82 3.08
C GLU A 36 -11.66 14.30 3.25
N ILE A 37 -12.29 13.73 4.30
CA ILE A 37 -12.04 12.33 4.69
C ILE A 37 -12.46 11.32 3.61
N LEU A 38 -13.60 11.52 2.94
CA LEU A 38 -14.06 10.63 1.88
C LEU A 38 -13.10 10.64 0.68
N PHE A 39 -12.58 11.82 0.31
CA PHE A 39 -11.56 11.94 -0.72
C PHE A 39 -10.29 11.15 -0.38
N ALA A 40 -9.84 11.22 0.88
CA ALA A 40 -8.68 10.46 1.35
C ALA A 40 -8.96 8.95 1.35
N ILE A 41 -10.14 8.52 1.82
CA ILE A 41 -10.57 7.12 1.86
C ILE A 41 -10.66 6.53 0.45
N ASP A 42 -11.22 7.27 -0.52
CA ASP A 42 -11.33 6.81 -1.90
C ASP A 42 -9.94 6.59 -2.51
N HIS A 43 -9.01 7.54 -2.39
CA HIS A 43 -7.64 7.36 -2.90
C HIS A 43 -6.88 6.22 -2.19
N MET A 44 -7.12 6.05 -0.89
CA MET A 44 -6.56 4.95 -0.11
C MET A 44 -7.09 3.60 -0.58
N ASN A 45 -8.40 3.46 -0.76
CA ASN A 45 -9.05 2.22 -1.16
C ASN A 45 -8.79 1.87 -2.62
N ASP A 46 -8.91 2.86 -3.50
CA ASP A 46 -8.96 2.62 -4.92
C ASP A 46 -7.61 2.56 -5.61
N ILE A 47 -6.56 3.08 -4.97
CA ILE A 47 -5.23 3.11 -5.56
C ILE A 47 -4.19 2.60 -4.57
N VAL A 48 -3.95 3.30 -3.45
CA VAL A 48 -2.85 2.97 -2.52
C VAL A 48 -2.93 1.52 -2.03
N ARG A 49 -4.09 1.08 -1.54
CA ARG A 49 -4.26 -0.29 -1.06
C ARG A 49 -4.33 -1.31 -2.20
N LYS A 50 -4.84 -0.94 -3.38
CA LYS A 50 -4.82 -1.84 -4.54
C LYS A 50 -3.38 -2.17 -4.96
N GLU A 51 -2.50 -1.17 -4.92
CA GLU A 51 -1.08 -1.34 -5.20
C GLU A 51 -0.35 -2.16 -4.12
N LEU A 52 -0.69 -1.97 -2.85
CA LEU A 52 -0.21 -2.84 -1.77
C LEU A 52 -0.64 -4.30 -1.97
N LEU A 53 -1.91 -4.55 -2.28
CA LEU A 53 -2.41 -5.90 -2.54
C LEU A 53 -1.72 -6.52 -3.76
N ARG A 54 -1.46 -5.73 -4.80
CA ARG A 54 -0.67 -6.16 -5.97
C ARG A 54 0.75 -6.56 -5.58
N MET A 55 1.43 -5.75 -4.78
CA MET A 55 2.79 -6.04 -4.32
C MET A 55 2.84 -7.30 -3.44
N ILE A 56 1.90 -7.46 -2.50
CA ILE A 56 1.75 -8.68 -1.69
C ILE A 56 1.50 -9.90 -2.58
N SER A 57 0.68 -9.75 -3.62
CA SER A 57 0.39 -10.84 -4.56
C SER A 57 1.65 -11.34 -5.27
N TRP A 58 2.56 -10.44 -5.63
CA TRP A 58 3.85 -10.81 -6.22
C TRP A 58 4.75 -11.49 -5.21
N LEU A 59 4.80 -11.01 -3.96
CA LEU A 59 5.58 -11.68 -2.90
C LEU A 59 5.10 -13.12 -2.67
N ILE A 60 3.78 -13.33 -2.62
CA ILE A 60 3.18 -14.67 -2.54
C ILE A 60 3.58 -15.52 -3.75
N GLY A 61 3.47 -14.96 -4.97
CA GLY A 61 3.85 -15.64 -6.20
C GLY A 61 5.35 -16.00 -6.28
N ILE A 62 6.23 -15.18 -5.72
CA ILE A 62 7.67 -15.48 -5.61
C ILE A 62 7.89 -16.68 -4.68
N LYS A 63 7.21 -16.71 -3.52
CA LYS A 63 7.40 -17.76 -2.50
C LYS A 63 6.76 -19.09 -2.88
N GLN A 64 5.64 -19.08 -3.60
CA GLN A 64 4.82 -20.27 -3.85
C GLN A 64 4.67 -20.63 -5.33
N GLY A 65 5.16 -19.79 -6.23
CA GLY A 65 5.01 -19.91 -7.68
C GLY A 65 3.80 -19.17 -8.24
N PHE A 66 3.78 -19.01 -9.56
CA PHE A 66 2.79 -18.19 -10.30
C PHE A 66 1.68 -19.02 -10.97
N HIS A 67 1.45 -20.24 -10.50
CA HIS A 67 0.58 -21.22 -11.17
C HIS A 67 -0.89 -21.18 -10.71
N PHE A 68 -1.24 -20.25 -9.82
CA PHE A 68 -2.57 -20.14 -9.23
C PHE A 68 -3.07 -18.69 -9.24
N SER A 69 -4.31 -18.52 -8.78
CA SER A 69 -4.99 -17.23 -8.68
C SER A 69 -5.33 -16.88 -7.24
N LEU A 70 -5.21 -15.60 -6.87
CA LEU A 70 -5.75 -15.07 -5.60
C LEU A 70 -7.24 -14.71 -5.68
N GLY A 71 -7.89 -14.99 -6.82
CA GLY A 71 -9.27 -14.68 -7.09
C GLY A 71 -9.53 -13.19 -7.31
N LYS A 72 -10.75 -12.87 -7.79
CA LYS A 72 -11.22 -11.50 -7.93
C LYS A 72 -11.11 -10.76 -6.58
N ASN A 73 -10.56 -9.54 -6.62
CA ASN A 73 -10.34 -8.69 -5.44
C ASN A 73 -9.54 -9.39 -4.33
N TYR A 74 -8.60 -10.28 -4.69
CA TYR A 74 -7.70 -10.95 -3.74
C TYR A 74 -8.42 -11.76 -2.66
N LYS A 75 -9.65 -12.24 -2.93
CA LYS A 75 -10.48 -12.97 -1.96
C LYS A 75 -9.85 -14.23 -1.36
N PHE A 76 -8.82 -14.79 -2.00
CA PHE A 76 -8.08 -15.96 -1.50
C PHE A 76 -6.73 -15.62 -0.87
N MET A 77 -6.32 -14.35 -0.83
CA MET A 77 -5.01 -13.94 -0.32
C MET A 77 -4.73 -14.41 1.12
N LYS A 78 -5.74 -14.40 2.00
CA LYS A 78 -5.62 -14.89 3.38
C LYS A 78 -5.13 -16.35 3.47
N GLN A 79 -5.42 -17.18 2.47
CA GLN A 79 -5.02 -18.59 2.46
C GLN A 79 -3.53 -18.79 2.18
N TYR A 80 -2.88 -17.78 1.59
CA TYR A 80 -1.50 -17.85 1.11
C TYR A 80 -0.56 -16.90 1.84
N ALA A 81 -1.06 -15.78 2.37
CA ALA A 81 -0.27 -14.84 3.15
C ALA A 81 0.08 -15.43 4.52
N PRO A 82 1.31 -15.26 5.02
CA PRO A 82 1.63 -15.49 6.43
C PRO A 82 0.67 -14.72 7.35
N GLU A 83 0.36 -15.28 8.51
CA GLU A 83 -0.60 -14.70 9.46
C GLU A 83 -0.24 -13.27 9.85
N GLU A 84 1.03 -13.02 10.19
CA GLU A 84 1.54 -11.68 10.50
C GLU A 84 1.34 -10.67 9.35
N LEU A 85 1.59 -11.09 8.11
CA LEU A 85 1.38 -10.24 6.94
C LEU A 85 -0.10 -9.91 6.75
N TRP A 86 -0.98 -10.90 6.99
CA TRP A 86 -2.42 -10.70 6.90
C TRP A 86 -2.93 -9.75 7.97
N GLU A 87 -2.48 -9.89 9.23
CA GLU A 87 -2.84 -9.00 10.32
C GLU A 87 -2.43 -7.55 10.05
N ARG A 88 -1.20 -7.34 9.58
CA ARG A 88 -0.70 -6.01 9.19
C ARG A 88 -1.43 -5.43 7.98
N LEU A 89 -1.88 -6.26 7.05
CA LEU A 89 -2.75 -5.80 5.96
C LEU A 89 -4.10 -5.36 6.51
N MET A 90 -4.71 -6.13 7.40
CA MET A 90 -6.01 -5.82 8.00
C MET A 90 -5.97 -4.56 8.87
N SER A 91 -4.86 -4.29 9.54
CA SER A 91 -4.72 -3.07 10.35
C SER A 91 -4.80 -1.79 9.50
N THR A 92 -4.54 -1.85 8.19
CA THR A 92 -4.68 -0.71 7.25
C THR A 92 -6.12 -0.34 6.90
N TYR A 93 -7.14 -1.02 7.43
CA TYR A 93 -8.55 -0.80 7.06
C TYR A 93 -9.33 0.09 8.05
N ASN A 94 -8.73 0.53 9.15
CA ASN A 94 -9.41 1.37 10.13
C ASN A 94 -9.46 2.84 9.66
N MET A 95 -10.63 3.32 9.22
CA MET A 95 -10.80 4.62 8.55
C MET A 95 -12.06 5.37 9.00
N ASP A 96 -12.55 5.09 10.21
CA ASP A 96 -13.79 5.69 10.76
C ASP A 96 -13.61 7.13 11.27
N SER A 97 -12.37 7.62 11.34
CA SER A 97 -11.99 8.92 11.89
C SER A 97 -10.64 9.38 11.31
N TYR A 98 -10.31 10.67 11.44
CA TYR A 98 -9.02 11.19 10.98
C TYR A 98 -7.81 10.54 11.65
N PRO A 99 -7.77 10.34 13.00
CA PRO A 99 -6.65 9.67 13.64
C PRO A 99 -6.45 8.24 13.14
N HIS A 100 -7.53 7.44 13.09
CA HIS A 100 -7.46 6.08 12.59
C HIS A 100 -7.06 6.03 11.10
N MET A 101 -7.54 6.96 10.29
CA MET A 101 -7.16 7.05 8.88
C MET A 101 -5.67 7.39 8.70
N TRP A 102 -5.11 8.30 9.52
CA TRP A 102 -3.66 8.58 9.52
C TRP A 102 -2.85 7.35 9.92
N GLU A 103 -3.26 6.65 10.97
CA GLU A 103 -2.60 5.43 11.44
C GLU A 103 -2.62 4.33 10.37
N SER A 104 -3.79 4.03 9.81
CA SER A 104 -3.96 3.05 8.73
C SER A 104 -3.12 3.38 7.50
N PHE A 105 -3.02 4.66 7.15
CA PHE A 105 -2.22 5.13 6.03
C PHE A 105 -0.71 4.97 6.28
N GLU A 106 -0.23 5.31 7.48
CA GLU A 106 1.19 5.11 7.86
C GLU A 106 1.55 3.63 7.91
N GLN A 107 0.68 2.78 8.47
CA GLN A 107 0.86 1.34 8.47
C GLN A 107 0.91 0.77 7.04
N CYS A 108 0.07 1.27 6.14
CA CYS A 108 0.07 0.88 4.73
C CYS A 108 1.38 1.27 4.02
N MET A 109 1.89 2.49 4.24
CA MET A 109 3.19 2.91 3.71
C MET A 109 4.34 2.05 4.25
N ALA A 110 4.36 1.77 5.55
CA ALA A 110 5.39 0.95 6.17
C ALA A 110 5.37 -0.48 5.61
N LEU A 111 4.19 -1.08 5.51
CA LEU A 111 4.03 -2.42 4.95
C LEU A 111 4.40 -2.47 3.47
N PHE A 112 3.99 -1.47 2.68
CA PHE A 112 4.34 -1.40 1.26
C PHE A 112 5.86 -1.37 1.08
N ARG A 113 6.56 -0.51 1.81
CA ARG A 113 8.03 -0.40 1.75
C ARG A 113 8.71 -1.74 2.02
N GLU A 114 8.26 -2.45 3.04
CA GLU A 114 8.82 -3.75 3.40
C GLU A 114 8.61 -4.80 2.31
N VAL A 115 7.35 -4.98 1.88
CA VAL A 115 6.99 -6.00 0.87
C VAL A 115 7.67 -5.68 -0.46
N SER A 116 7.67 -4.42 -0.89
CA SER A 116 8.30 -4.01 -2.15
C SER A 116 9.83 -4.11 -2.11
N SER A 117 10.47 -3.86 -0.95
CA SER A 117 11.91 -4.10 -0.76
C SER A 117 12.25 -5.59 -0.85
N GLU A 118 11.43 -6.46 -0.24
CA GLU A 118 11.61 -7.91 -0.34
C GLU A 118 11.44 -8.40 -1.78
N VAL A 119 10.40 -7.95 -2.49
CA VAL A 119 10.18 -8.28 -3.90
C VAL A 119 11.34 -7.81 -4.78
N ALA A 120 11.83 -6.58 -4.58
CA ALA A 120 12.98 -6.05 -5.31
C ALA A 120 14.23 -6.90 -5.09
N CYS A 121 14.52 -7.28 -3.84
CA CYS A 121 15.64 -8.14 -3.49
C CYS A 121 15.54 -9.54 -4.15
N GLN A 122 14.37 -10.17 -4.06
CA GLN A 122 14.14 -11.53 -4.60
C GLN A 122 14.19 -11.58 -6.13
N LEU A 123 13.92 -10.46 -6.81
CA LEU A 123 13.88 -10.37 -8.26
C LEU A 123 15.08 -9.63 -8.88
N ASP A 124 16.02 -9.17 -8.05
CA ASP A 124 17.16 -8.33 -8.45
C ASP A 124 16.73 -7.04 -9.17
N TYR A 125 15.70 -6.39 -8.65
CA TYR A 125 15.21 -5.09 -9.14
C TYR A 125 15.70 -3.94 -8.27
N GLN A 126 15.76 -2.76 -8.87
CA GLN A 126 16.14 -1.55 -8.16
C GLN A 126 14.95 -1.00 -7.37
N TYR A 127 15.12 -0.78 -6.07
CA TYR A 127 14.11 -0.12 -5.26
C TYR A 127 14.04 1.38 -5.60
N PRO A 128 12.84 1.98 -5.74
CA PRO A 128 12.74 3.37 -6.18
C PRO A 128 13.21 4.38 -5.13
N LEU A 129 13.98 5.37 -5.60
CA LEU A 129 14.56 6.44 -4.76
C LEU A 129 13.56 7.51 -4.31
N TYR A 130 12.34 7.54 -4.84
CA TYR A 130 11.36 8.58 -4.53
C TYR A 130 10.55 8.31 -3.26
N ASP A 131 10.59 7.09 -2.71
CA ASP A 131 9.98 6.74 -1.43
C ASP A 131 10.40 7.74 -0.34
N GLU A 132 11.71 7.92 -0.13
CA GLU A 132 12.23 8.77 0.95
C GLU A 132 11.73 10.23 0.81
N LYS A 133 11.72 10.76 -0.41
CA LYS A 133 11.25 12.11 -0.70
C LYS A 133 9.77 12.28 -0.36
N ILE A 134 8.95 11.29 -0.72
CA ILE A 134 7.50 11.31 -0.48
C ILE A 134 7.20 11.09 0.99
N SER A 135 7.87 10.16 1.65
CA SER A 135 7.76 9.94 3.10
C SER A 135 8.10 11.19 3.90
N ASN A 136 9.17 11.91 3.53
CA ASN A 136 9.51 13.20 4.13
C ASN A 136 8.43 14.27 3.89
N TYR A 137 7.79 14.27 2.72
CA TYR A 137 6.64 15.13 2.45
C TYR A 137 5.47 14.81 3.38
N VAL A 138 5.11 13.53 3.54
CA VAL A 138 4.02 13.07 4.42
C VAL A 138 4.27 13.54 5.85
N ILE A 139 5.45 13.26 6.41
CA ILE A 139 5.83 13.65 7.78
C ILE A 139 5.69 15.16 7.98
N ARG A 140 6.18 15.95 7.02
CA ARG A 140 6.09 17.41 7.07
C ARG A 140 4.65 17.92 7.03
N GLN A 141 3.79 17.32 6.20
CA GLN A 141 2.37 17.70 6.13
C GLN A 141 1.62 17.32 7.41
N LYS A 142 1.83 16.09 7.92
CA LYS A 142 1.23 15.63 9.18
C LYS A 142 1.66 16.52 10.35
N LYS A 143 2.94 16.88 10.46
CA LYS A 143 3.40 17.81 11.51
C LYS A 143 2.75 19.18 11.42
N LYS A 144 2.52 19.68 10.20
CA LYS A 144 1.96 21.02 9.97
C LYS A 144 0.45 21.10 10.20
N TYR A 145 -0.29 20.04 9.87
CA TYR A 145 -1.77 20.08 9.81
C TYR A 145 -2.46 18.99 10.64
N GLY A 146 -1.73 18.01 11.17
CA GLY A 146 -2.25 16.87 11.93
C GLY A 146 -2.37 17.09 13.44
N ILE A 147 -1.91 18.23 13.96
CA ILE A 147 -1.90 18.53 15.41
C ILE A 147 -3.17 19.33 15.84
N GLU A 148 -4.02 19.77 14.90
CA GLU A 148 -5.14 20.66 15.23
C GLU A 148 -6.43 19.96 15.71
N ASP A 149 -6.49 18.62 15.81
CA ASP A 149 -7.74 17.90 16.12
C ASP A 149 -7.94 17.43 17.57
N ASP A 150 -7.02 17.68 18.51
CA ASP A 150 -7.23 17.32 19.93
C ASP A 150 -7.93 18.40 20.76
N ASN A 151 -8.39 19.50 20.15
CA ASN A 151 -9.12 20.57 20.84
C ASN A 151 -10.38 20.99 20.05
N LYS A 152 -11.44 20.18 20.11
CA LYS A 152 -12.83 20.67 20.03
C LYS A 152 -13.82 19.67 20.57
#